data_AF-A0A1I5BJM8-F1
#
_entry.id   AF-A0A1I5BJM8-F1
#
_cell.length_a   1.000
_cell.length_b   1.000
_cell.length_c   1.000
_cell.angle_alpha   90.00
_cell.angle_beta   90.00
_cell.angle_gamma   90.00
#
_symmetry.space_group_name_H-M   'P 1'
#
loop_
_entity.id
_entity.type
_entity.pdbx_description
1 polymer ?
#
loop_
_entity_poly.entity_id
_entity_poly.type
_entity_poly.pdbx_seq_one_letter_code
_entity_poly.pdbx_strand_id
1 'polypeptide(L)'
;MLTTLREATKQLHEEIEQDNLAAKIMSHEISLEEYKLLLLQNYIAYKITEEQISNHLDNWKSDKSLRLKKDLDSLNVDTSVLGDFKNRFSIKNKTEAIGATYVVEGSALGGMQISKELPYCQNLSEIEKPHFFTPERKSMEGWNIFLKGLRNSEFSEEEKHITAQKAQETFKFFAEVFKLELKEV
;
A
#
# COMPACT_ATOMS: atom_id res chain seq x y z
N MET A 1 8.16 18.29 8.68
CA MET A 1 7.23 17.14 8.58
C MET A 1 7.77 16.00 7.72
N LEU A 2 8.06 16.20 6.42
CA LEU A 2 8.52 15.10 5.54
C LEU A 2 9.80 14.39 6.06
N THR A 3 10.80 15.15 6.51
CA THR A 3 12.02 14.58 7.12
C THR A 3 11.69 13.72 8.33
N THR A 4 10.86 14.22 9.24
CA THR A 4 10.37 13.49 10.42
C THR A 4 9.70 12.16 10.05
N LEU A 5 8.86 12.14 9.01
CA LEU A 5 8.22 10.90 8.55
C LEU A 5 9.24 9.91 8.02
N ARG A 6 10.16 10.36 7.15
CA ARG A 6 11.20 9.52 6.59
C ARG A 6 12.09 8.89 7.65
N GLU A 7 12.53 9.69 8.61
CA GLU A 7 13.38 9.21 9.71
C GLU A 7 12.63 8.22 10.60
N ALA A 8 11.39 8.54 10.97
CA ALA A 8 10.57 7.69 11.83
C ALA A 8 10.22 6.34 11.19
N THR A 9 10.04 6.29 9.87
CA THR A 9 9.61 5.06 9.17
C THR A 9 10.73 4.34 8.43
N LYS A 10 11.97 4.83 8.47
CA LYS A 10 13.08 4.29 7.67
C LYS A 10 13.25 2.78 7.85
N GLN A 11 13.43 2.34 9.10
CA GLN A 11 13.66 0.94 9.41
C GLN A 11 12.48 0.05 8.99
N LEU A 12 11.24 0.47 9.29
CA LEU A 12 10.04 -0.28 8.94
C LEU A 12 9.83 -0.39 7.42
N HIS A 13 10.21 0.65 6.67
CA HIS A 13 10.19 0.62 5.21
C HIS A 13 11.18 -0.41 4.66
N GLU A 14 12.42 -0.40 5.16
CA GLU A 14 13.47 -1.37 4.78
C GLU A 14 13.04 -2.82 5.12
N GLU A 15 12.46 -3.05 6.30
CA GLU A 15 11.99 -4.37 6.74
C GLU A 15 10.87 -4.92 5.84
N ILE A 16 9.87 -4.10 5.48
CA ILE A 16 8.78 -4.55 4.61
C ILE A 16 9.25 -4.84 3.18
N GLU A 17 10.26 -4.13 2.68
CA GLU A 17 10.80 -4.40 1.35
C GLU A 17 11.59 -5.72 1.28
N GLN A 18 12.27 -6.11 2.35
CA GLN A 18 13.07 -7.34 2.40
C GLN A 18 12.21 -8.61 2.39
N ASP A 19 11.07 -8.59 3.07
CA ASP A 19 10.24 -9.78 3.31
C ASP A 19 9.03 -9.90 2.35
N ASN A 20 8.99 -9.13 1.25
CA ASN A 20 7.83 -9.08 0.36
C ASN A 20 8.02 -9.89 -0.93
N LEU A 21 6.97 -10.59 -1.36
CA LEU A 21 6.86 -11.31 -2.64
C LEU A 21 7.17 -10.42 -3.86
N ALA A 22 7.09 -9.09 -3.73
CA ALA A 22 7.55 -8.15 -4.74
C ALA A 22 9.01 -8.38 -5.18
N ALA A 23 9.89 -8.87 -4.30
CA ALA A 23 11.27 -9.22 -4.68
C ALA A 23 11.32 -10.31 -5.75
N LYS A 24 10.36 -11.25 -5.77
CA LYS A 24 10.25 -12.29 -6.80
C LYS A 24 9.77 -11.74 -8.15
N ILE A 25 9.07 -10.61 -8.16
CA ILE A 25 8.80 -9.88 -9.41
C ILE A 25 10.11 -9.28 -9.92
N MET A 26 10.93 -8.70 -9.03
CA MET A 26 12.21 -8.11 -9.42
C MET A 26 13.22 -9.14 -9.95
N SER A 27 13.20 -10.38 -9.44
CA SER A 27 14.01 -11.49 -9.96
C SER A 27 13.36 -12.26 -11.12
N HIS A 28 12.13 -11.88 -11.51
CA HIS A 28 11.30 -12.56 -12.54
C HIS A 28 10.93 -14.02 -12.22
N GLU A 29 11.05 -14.43 -10.96
CA GLU A 29 10.80 -15.81 -10.49
C GLU A 29 9.42 -16.03 -9.88
N ILE A 30 8.60 -14.97 -9.76
CA ILE A 30 7.28 -15.07 -9.15
C ILE A 30 6.38 -16.07 -9.89
N SER A 31 5.65 -16.89 -9.15
CA SER A 31 4.59 -17.76 -9.66
C SER A 31 3.23 -17.06 -9.67
N LEU A 32 2.25 -17.64 -10.38
CA LEU A 32 0.89 -17.10 -10.41
C LEU A 32 0.24 -17.06 -9.02
N GLU A 33 0.44 -18.09 -8.21
CA GLU A 33 -0.15 -18.17 -6.85
C GLU A 33 0.49 -17.15 -5.89
N GLU A 34 1.80 -16.94 -5.98
CA GLU A 34 2.48 -15.88 -5.23
C GLU A 34 2.03 -14.49 -5.68
N TYR A 35 1.77 -14.30 -6.97
CA TYR A 35 1.23 -13.03 -7.48
C TYR A 35 -0.19 -12.78 -6.96
N LYS A 36 -1.06 -13.79 -6.96
CA LYS A 36 -2.40 -13.71 -6.35
C LYS A 36 -2.31 -13.37 -4.87
N LEU A 37 -1.42 -14.01 -4.13
CA LEU A 37 -1.20 -13.72 -2.71
C LEU A 37 -0.69 -12.28 -2.51
N LEU A 38 0.27 -11.83 -3.30
CA LEU A 38 0.79 -10.46 -3.26
C LEU A 38 -0.34 -9.44 -3.49
N LEU A 39 -1.20 -9.66 -4.49
CA LEU A 39 -2.35 -8.80 -4.76
C LEU A 39 -3.35 -8.82 -3.60
N LEU A 40 -3.64 -9.99 -3.01
CA LEU A 40 -4.56 -10.12 -1.90
C LEU A 40 -4.06 -9.39 -0.64
N GLN A 41 -2.79 -9.58 -0.31
CA GLN A 41 -2.10 -8.89 0.78
C GLN A 41 -2.16 -7.36 0.60
N ASN A 42 -1.81 -6.86 -0.59
CA ASN A 42 -1.91 -5.43 -0.90
C ASN A 42 -3.37 -4.96 -0.81
N TYR A 43 -4.33 -5.74 -1.32
CA TYR A 43 -5.74 -5.38 -1.27
C TYR A 43 -6.22 -5.18 0.16
N ILE A 44 -5.93 -6.10 1.07
CA ILE A 44 -6.32 -5.98 2.48
C ILE A 44 -5.70 -4.73 3.12
N ALA A 45 -4.39 -4.55 2.93
CA ALA A 45 -3.64 -3.42 3.49
C ALA A 45 -4.19 -2.07 3.01
N TYR A 46 -4.32 -1.89 1.69
CA TYR A 46 -4.83 -0.63 1.12
C TYR A 46 -6.31 -0.43 1.39
N LYS A 47 -7.17 -1.46 1.22
CA LYS A 47 -8.63 -1.31 1.38
C LYS A 47 -9.00 -0.82 2.77
N ILE A 48 -8.46 -1.44 3.81
CA ILE A 48 -8.74 -1.06 5.20
C ILE A 48 -8.19 0.33 5.48
N THR A 49 -6.95 0.61 5.07
CA THR A 49 -6.29 1.89 5.34
C THR A 49 -6.99 3.05 4.61
N GLU A 50 -7.34 2.88 3.34
CA GLU A 50 -8.02 3.90 2.54
C GLU A 50 -9.42 4.22 3.08
N GLU A 51 -10.17 3.21 3.52
CA GLU A 51 -11.48 3.42 4.16
C GLU A 51 -11.33 4.25 5.45
N GLN A 52 -10.36 3.91 6.30
CA GLN A 52 -10.09 4.67 7.52
C GLN A 52 -9.65 6.11 7.21
N ILE A 53 -8.80 6.34 6.21
CA ILE A 53 -8.38 7.68 5.81
C ILE A 53 -9.59 8.51 5.33
N SER A 54 -10.47 7.90 4.52
CA SER A 54 -11.63 8.59 3.94
C SER A 54 -12.63 9.10 4.99
N ASN A 55 -12.65 8.51 6.19
CA ASN A 55 -13.49 8.96 7.30
C ASN A 55 -13.00 10.27 7.94
N HIS A 56 -11.76 10.69 7.67
CA HIS A 56 -11.11 11.82 8.35
C HIS A 56 -10.54 12.87 7.40
N LEU A 57 -10.38 12.56 6.11
CA LEU A 57 -9.90 13.49 5.09
C LEU A 57 -10.97 13.71 4.03
N ASP A 58 -11.56 14.91 4.04
CA ASP A 58 -12.47 15.34 2.99
C ASP A 58 -11.77 15.31 1.62
N ASN A 59 -12.49 14.86 0.60
CA ASN A 59 -11.99 14.75 -0.77
C ASN A 59 -10.76 13.84 -0.95
N TRP A 60 -10.49 12.94 0.00
CA TRP A 60 -9.51 11.88 -0.18
C TRP A 60 -9.89 11.02 -1.40
N LYS A 61 -8.95 10.84 -2.32
CA LYS A 61 -9.15 10.05 -3.54
C LYS A 61 -7.92 9.19 -3.76
N SER A 62 -8.06 7.91 -3.46
CA SER A 62 -7.16 6.86 -3.92
C SER A 62 -7.99 5.76 -4.57
N ASP A 63 -7.46 5.17 -5.63
CA ASP A 63 -8.09 4.07 -6.36
C ASP A 63 -7.27 2.77 -6.27
N LYS A 64 -6.28 2.71 -5.37
CA LYS A 64 -5.38 1.55 -5.27
C LYS A 64 -6.16 0.29 -4.89
N SER A 65 -6.99 0.34 -3.84
CA SER A 65 -7.83 -0.81 -3.46
C SER A 65 -8.84 -1.20 -4.54
N LEU A 66 -9.37 -0.24 -5.30
CA LEU A 66 -10.27 -0.52 -6.43
C LEU A 66 -9.55 -1.24 -7.58
N ARG A 67 -8.33 -0.82 -7.91
CA ARG A 67 -7.51 -1.46 -8.94
C ARG A 67 -7.10 -2.88 -8.53
N LEU A 68 -6.69 -3.05 -7.27
CA LEU A 68 -6.43 -4.36 -6.67
C LEU A 68 -7.64 -5.29 -6.74
N LYS A 69 -8.84 -4.77 -6.44
CA LYS A 69 -10.07 -5.57 -6.51
C LYS A 69 -10.34 -6.07 -7.93
N LYS A 70 -10.09 -5.24 -8.96
CA LYS A 70 -10.23 -5.66 -10.37
C LYS A 70 -9.28 -6.80 -10.73
N ASP A 71 -8.02 -6.72 -10.29
CA ASP A 71 -7.04 -7.78 -10.53
C ASP A 71 -7.41 -9.08 -9.79
N LEU A 72 -7.89 -8.98 -8.56
CA LEU A 72 -8.32 -10.15 -7.78
C LEU A 72 -9.57 -10.80 -8.39
N ASP A 73 -10.51 -10.00 -8.90
CA ASP A 73 -11.73 -10.49 -9.55
C ASP A 73 -11.41 -11.19 -10.88
N SER A 74 -10.51 -10.64 -11.70
CA SER A 74 -10.11 -11.30 -12.95
C SER A 74 -9.36 -12.61 -12.71
N LEU A 75 -8.69 -12.74 -11.57
CA LEU A 75 -7.97 -13.94 -11.14
C LEU A 75 -8.80 -14.90 -10.28
N ASN A 76 -10.08 -14.61 -10.03
CA ASN A 76 -11.00 -15.38 -9.19
C ASN A 76 -10.44 -15.67 -7.77
N VAL A 77 -9.77 -14.68 -7.16
CA VAL A 77 -9.21 -14.82 -5.81
C VAL A 77 -10.27 -14.48 -4.77
N ASP A 78 -10.47 -15.37 -3.79
CA ASP A 78 -11.35 -15.09 -2.65
C ASP A 78 -10.75 -13.97 -1.78
N THR A 79 -11.60 -13.01 -1.42
CA THR A 79 -11.23 -11.85 -0.60
C THR A 79 -11.92 -11.84 0.76
N SER A 80 -12.60 -12.93 1.13
CA SER A 80 -13.33 -13.06 2.40
C SER A 80 -12.45 -12.85 3.62
N VAL A 81 -11.17 -13.26 3.55
CA VAL A 81 -10.15 -13.09 4.61
C VAL A 81 -9.92 -11.63 5.00
N LEU A 82 -10.30 -10.66 4.15
CA LEU A 82 -10.30 -9.24 4.53
C LEU A 82 -11.09 -8.97 5.82
N GLY A 83 -12.15 -9.75 6.08
CA GLY A 83 -12.93 -9.68 7.32
C GLY A 83 -12.08 -9.83 8.59
N ASP A 84 -11.03 -10.65 8.55
CA ASP A 84 -10.18 -10.97 9.71
C ASP A 84 -9.29 -9.79 10.13
N PHE A 85 -9.11 -8.81 9.25
CA PHE A 85 -8.24 -7.65 9.44
C PHE A 85 -9.00 -6.35 9.69
N LYS A 86 -10.32 -6.28 9.41
CA LYS A 86 -11.11 -5.03 9.45
C LYS A 86 -10.96 -4.21 10.74
N ASN A 87 -10.84 -4.89 11.89
CA ASN A 87 -10.76 -4.24 13.20
C ASN A 87 -9.32 -4.08 13.73
N ARG A 88 -8.30 -4.44 12.93
CA ARG A 88 -6.89 -4.41 13.35
C ARG A 88 -6.20 -3.07 13.09
N PHE A 89 -6.83 -2.19 12.32
CA PHE A 89 -6.31 -0.86 12.02
C PHE A 89 -7.40 0.20 12.18
N SER A 90 -7.06 1.31 12.83
CA SER A 90 -7.97 2.44 13.01
C SER A 90 -7.24 3.77 12.96
N ILE A 91 -7.97 4.78 12.49
CA ILE A 91 -7.57 6.18 12.49
C ILE A 91 -8.58 6.93 13.36
N LYS A 92 -8.10 7.82 14.23
CA LYS A 92 -8.94 8.52 15.21
C LYS A 92 -9.22 9.96 14.83
N ASN A 93 -8.36 10.57 14.02
CA ASN A 93 -8.42 11.97 13.68
C ASN A 93 -7.68 12.29 12.38
N LYS A 94 -7.81 13.54 11.93
CA LYS A 94 -7.17 14.06 10.72
C LYS A 94 -5.64 13.96 10.74
N THR A 95 -5.00 14.21 11.89
CA THR A 95 -3.53 14.16 12.03
C THR A 95 -3.00 12.75 11.83
N GLU A 96 -3.66 11.75 12.42
CA GLU A 96 -3.40 10.34 12.15
C GLU A 96 -3.62 10.01 10.67
N ALA A 97 -4.70 10.49 10.06
CA ALA A 97 -5.00 10.24 8.64
C ALA A 97 -3.91 10.75 7.69
N ILE A 98 -3.24 11.86 8.02
CA ILE A 98 -2.09 12.38 7.26
C ILE A 98 -0.91 11.39 7.34
N GLY A 99 -0.67 10.79 8.50
CA GLY A 99 0.38 9.77 8.70
C GLY A 99 0.14 8.51 7.89
N ALA A 100 -1.10 8.00 7.87
CA ALA A 100 -1.47 6.85 7.06
C ALA A 100 -1.41 7.17 5.55
N THR A 101 -1.85 8.36 5.15
CA THR A 101 -1.76 8.85 3.77
C THR A 101 -0.32 8.86 3.25
N TYR A 102 0.66 9.25 4.09
CA TYR A 102 2.07 9.22 3.71
C TYR A 102 2.52 7.83 3.26
N VAL A 103 2.10 6.77 3.97
CA VAL A 103 2.45 5.39 3.62
C VAL A 103 1.74 4.96 2.34
N VAL A 104 0.44 5.24 2.23
CA VAL A 104 -0.37 4.86 1.06
C VAL A 104 0.14 5.51 -0.22
N GLU A 105 0.44 6.81 -0.21
CA GLU A 105 0.93 7.50 -1.42
C GLU A 105 2.43 7.33 -1.63
N GLY A 106 3.20 7.12 -0.56
CA GLY A 106 4.65 6.91 -0.64
C GLY A 106 5.04 5.64 -1.41
N SER A 107 4.15 4.65 -1.51
CA SER A 107 4.38 3.41 -2.25
C SER A 107 4.33 3.56 -3.79
N ALA A 108 3.95 4.73 -4.30
CA ALA A 108 3.74 4.97 -5.73
C ALA A 108 4.98 4.65 -6.60
N LEU A 109 6.18 5.00 -6.13
CA LEU A 109 7.41 4.75 -6.88
C LEU A 109 7.76 3.26 -6.94
N GLY A 110 7.62 2.56 -5.81
CA GLY A 110 7.83 1.11 -5.74
C GLY A 110 6.87 0.36 -6.67
N GLY A 111 5.58 0.71 -6.64
CA GLY A 111 4.58 0.15 -7.54
C GLY A 111 4.89 0.40 -9.02
N MET A 112 5.42 1.57 -9.36
CA MET A 112 5.88 1.86 -10.73
C MET A 112 7.07 0.99 -11.13
N GLN A 113 8.04 0.78 -10.24
CA GLN A 113 9.19 -0.06 -10.56
C GLN A 113 8.77 -1.52 -10.77
N ILE A 114 7.91 -2.06 -9.89
CA ILE A 114 7.33 -3.40 -10.02
C ILE A 114 6.59 -3.53 -11.36
N SER A 115 5.80 -2.53 -11.76
CA SER A 115 5.05 -2.58 -13.02
C SER A 115 5.92 -2.72 -14.27
N LYS A 116 7.18 -2.25 -14.24
CA LYS A 116 8.12 -2.36 -15.36
C LYS A 116 8.74 -3.75 -15.46
N GLU A 117 8.81 -4.47 -14.34
CA GLU A 117 9.40 -5.81 -14.29
C GLU A 117 8.38 -6.92 -14.59
N LEU A 118 7.09 -6.66 -14.34
CA LEU A 118 6.00 -7.63 -14.59
C LEU A 118 6.01 -8.27 -15.99
N PRO A 119 6.23 -7.54 -17.10
CA PRO A 119 6.25 -8.14 -18.44
C PRO A 119 7.33 -9.19 -18.66
N TYR A 120 8.38 -9.23 -17.82
CA TYR A 120 9.45 -10.22 -17.91
C TYR A 120 9.15 -11.50 -17.10
N CYS A 121 8.10 -11.51 -16.28
CA CYS A 121 7.68 -12.67 -15.50
C CYS A 121 6.89 -13.65 -16.37
N GLN A 122 7.56 -14.66 -16.95
CA GLN A 122 6.94 -15.61 -17.89
C GLN A 122 5.73 -16.36 -17.31
N ASN A 123 5.78 -16.65 -16.00
CA ASN A 123 4.70 -17.32 -15.26
C ASN A 123 3.41 -16.47 -15.15
N LEU A 124 3.47 -15.19 -15.52
CA LEU A 124 2.34 -14.25 -15.50
C LEU A 124 1.90 -13.84 -16.92
N SER A 125 2.37 -14.53 -17.96
CA SER A 125 2.14 -14.16 -19.37
C SER A 125 0.66 -14.17 -19.79
N GLU A 126 -0.20 -14.90 -19.08
CA GLU A 126 -1.65 -14.92 -19.30
C GLU A 126 -2.37 -13.69 -18.71
N ILE A 127 -1.69 -12.87 -17.91
CA ILE A 127 -2.24 -11.65 -17.31
C ILE A 127 -2.08 -10.50 -18.31
N GLU A 128 -3.07 -10.31 -19.17
CA GLU A 128 -2.98 -9.33 -20.26
C GLU A 128 -2.86 -7.87 -19.80
N LYS A 129 -3.49 -7.51 -18.67
CA LYS A 129 -3.50 -6.12 -18.20
C LYS A 129 -3.64 -5.98 -16.67
N PRO A 130 -2.54 -5.86 -15.92
CA PRO A 130 -2.62 -5.54 -14.50
C PRO A 130 -3.19 -4.14 -14.29
N HIS A 131 -4.09 -3.99 -13.33
CA HIS A 131 -4.71 -2.72 -12.95
C HIS A 131 -3.94 -2.02 -11.82
N PHE A 132 -3.46 -2.75 -10.82
CA PHE A 132 -2.77 -2.17 -9.66
C PHE A 132 -1.33 -1.77 -9.97
N PHE A 133 -0.51 -2.74 -10.39
CA PHE A 133 0.86 -2.50 -10.84
C PHE A 133 0.86 -2.05 -12.29
N THR A 134 0.46 -0.79 -12.51
CA THR A 134 0.42 -0.15 -13.82
C THR A 134 1.53 0.88 -13.96
N PRO A 135 2.13 1.05 -15.16
CA PRO A 135 3.09 2.10 -15.45
C PRO A 135 2.47 3.51 -15.46
N GLU A 136 1.15 3.62 -15.34
CA GLU A 136 0.43 4.89 -15.31
C GLU A 136 0.92 5.80 -14.17
N ARG A 137 1.18 7.06 -14.51
CA ARG A 137 1.70 8.06 -13.56
C ARG A 137 0.67 8.57 -12.55
N LYS A 138 -0.56 8.07 -12.57
CA LYS A 138 -1.65 8.53 -11.69
C LYS A 138 -1.28 8.39 -10.21
N SER A 139 -0.59 7.32 -9.82
CA SER A 139 -0.10 7.14 -8.44
C SER A 139 0.94 8.21 -8.04
N MET A 140 1.74 8.70 -8.99
CA MET A 140 2.71 9.78 -8.72
C MET A 140 2.03 11.16 -8.57
N GLU A 141 0.88 11.36 -9.21
CA GLU A 141 0.09 12.58 -9.02
C GLU A 141 -0.42 12.68 -7.58
N GLY A 142 -0.98 11.59 -7.03
CA GLY A 142 -1.43 11.51 -5.63
C GLY A 142 -0.30 11.85 -4.64
N TRP A 143 0.88 11.24 -4.83
CA TRP A 143 2.07 11.55 -4.03
C TRP A 143 2.48 13.02 -4.10
N ASN A 144 2.50 13.61 -5.30
CA ASN A 144 2.86 15.02 -5.47
C ASN A 144 1.85 15.97 -4.82
N ILE A 145 0.56 15.68 -4.93
CA ILE A 145 -0.51 16.43 -4.26
C ILE A 145 -0.32 16.36 -2.75
N PHE A 146 -0.10 15.17 -2.20
CA PHE A 146 0.16 14.97 -0.79
C PHE A 146 1.38 15.77 -0.31
N LEU A 147 2.51 15.66 -1.01
CA LEU A 147 3.74 16.40 -0.68
C LEU A 147 3.53 17.92 -0.70
N LYS A 148 2.75 18.43 -1.67
CA LYS A 148 2.39 19.84 -1.72
C LYS A 148 1.57 20.26 -0.50
N GLY A 149 0.58 19.46 -0.11
CA GLY A 149 -0.22 19.69 1.10
C GLY A 149 0.65 19.70 2.37
N LEU A 150 1.56 18.72 2.49
CA LEU A 150 2.46 18.58 3.63
C LEU A 150 3.43 19.75 3.79
N ARG A 151 3.91 20.33 2.68
CA ARG A 151 4.80 21.50 2.68
C ARG A 151 4.07 22.81 3.00
N ASN A 152 2.79 22.89 2.64
CA ASN A 152 1.97 24.08 2.83
C ASN A 152 1.23 24.11 4.19
N SER A 153 1.42 23.08 5.02
CA SER A 153 0.77 22.98 6.33
C SER A 153 1.82 23.14 7.43
N GLU A 154 1.45 23.87 8.48
CA GLU A 154 2.22 23.91 9.72
C GLU A 154 1.75 22.81 10.66
N PHE A 155 2.71 22.23 11.39
CA PHE A 155 2.45 21.17 12.36
C PHE A 155 3.15 21.54 13.66
N SER A 156 2.41 21.48 14.77
CA SER A 156 2.98 21.48 16.12
C SER A 156 3.86 20.25 16.35
N GLU A 157 4.68 20.26 17.39
CA GLU A 157 5.51 19.10 17.74
C GLU A 157 4.66 17.86 18.10
N GLU A 158 3.52 18.08 18.76
CA GLU A 158 2.56 17.03 19.06
C GLU A 158 1.97 16.42 17.78
N GLU A 159 1.54 17.26 16.82
CA GLU A 159 1.01 16.76 15.54
C GLU A 159 2.07 16.02 14.73
N LYS A 160 3.33 16.49 14.74
CA LYS A 160 4.44 15.78 14.09
C LYS A 160 4.61 14.39 14.71
N HIS A 161 4.57 14.29 16.04
CA HIS A 161 4.68 13.02 16.74
C HIS A 161 3.54 12.07 16.40
N ILE A 162 2.28 12.53 16.48
CA ILE A 162 1.09 11.72 16.15
C ILE A 162 1.13 11.26 14.69
N THR A 163 1.48 12.15 13.76
CA THR A 163 1.57 11.83 12.33
C THR A 163 2.64 10.77 12.08
N ALA A 164 3.82 10.91 12.69
CA ALA A 164 4.91 9.95 12.56
C ALA A 164 4.56 8.58 13.17
N GLN A 165 3.97 8.58 14.36
CA GLN A 165 3.52 7.35 15.02
C GLN A 165 2.48 6.63 14.16
N LYS A 166 1.50 7.33 13.58
CA LYS A 166 0.49 6.68 12.72
C LYS A 166 1.10 6.13 11.44
N ALA A 167 2.10 6.80 10.86
CA ALA A 167 2.83 6.25 9.71
C ALA A 167 3.52 4.93 10.09
N GLN A 168 4.20 4.87 11.25
CA GLN A 168 4.81 3.63 11.76
C GLN A 168 3.77 2.53 12.01
N GLU A 169 2.62 2.86 12.61
CA GLU A 169 1.52 1.92 12.82
C GLU A 169 0.96 1.38 11.50
N THR A 170 0.88 2.23 10.46
CA THR A 170 0.44 1.83 9.12
C THR A 170 1.42 0.85 8.47
N PHE A 171 2.74 1.11 8.58
CA PHE A 171 3.75 0.14 8.16
C PHE A 171 3.62 -1.18 8.93
N LYS A 172 3.48 -1.15 10.26
CA LYS A 172 3.32 -2.37 11.06
C LYS A 172 2.08 -3.17 10.67
N PHE A 173 0.97 -2.49 10.36
CA PHE A 173 -0.23 -3.14 9.84
C PHE A 173 0.01 -3.78 8.48
N PHE A 174 0.72 -3.11 7.56
CA PHE A 174 1.09 -3.69 6.27
C PHE A 174 1.97 -4.94 6.46
N ALA A 175 2.96 -4.88 7.36
CA ALA A 175 3.81 -6.00 7.70
C ALA A 175 3.04 -7.18 8.31
N GLU A 176 2.03 -6.90 9.13
CA GLU A 176 1.13 -7.93 9.67
C GLU A 176 0.34 -8.62 8.55
N VAL A 177 -0.25 -7.84 7.64
CA VAL A 177 -1.00 -8.37 6.49
C VAL A 177 -0.10 -9.19 5.56
N PHE A 178 1.16 -8.78 5.37
CA PHE A 178 2.10 -9.46 4.46
C PHE A 178 2.62 -10.79 5.02
N LYS A 179 2.33 -11.11 6.29
CA LYS A 179 2.52 -12.46 6.87
C LYS A 179 1.38 -13.41 6.54
N LEU A 180 0.31 -12.94 5.89
CA LEU A 180 -0.75 -13.81 5.40
C LEU A 180 -0.17 -14.79 4.38
N GLU A 181 -0.46 -16.07 4.56
CA GLU A 181 -0.17 -17.13 3.58
C GLU A 181 -1.50 -17.66 3.02
N LEU A 182 -1.51 -18.06 1.74
CA LEU A 182 -2.66 -18.80 1.21
C LEU A 182 -2.71 -20.15 1.94
N LYS A 183 -3.85 -20.46 2.56
CA LYS A 183 -4.08 -21.83 3.05
C LYS A 183 -4.17 -22.74 1.83
N GLU A 184 -3.34 -23.77 1.77
CA GLU A 184 -3.53 -24.86 0.81
C GLU A 184 -4.93 -25.43 1.01
N VAL A 185 -5.71 -25.49 -0.07
CA VAL A 185 -7.04 -26.11 -0.11
C VAL A 185 -6.90 -27.59 -0.44
#